data_AF-A0A536W693-F1
#
_entry.id   AF-A0A536W693-F1
#
_cell.length_a   1.000
_cell.length_b   1.000
_cell.length_c   1.000
_cell.angle_alpha   90.00
_cell.angle_beta   90.00
_cell.angle_gamma   90.00
#
_symmetry.space_group_name_H-M   'P 1'
#
loop_
_entity.id
_entity.type
_entity.pdbx_description
1 polymer ?
#
loop_
_entity_poly.entity_id
_entity_poly.type
_entity_poly.pdbx_seq_one_letter_code
_entity_poly.pdbx_strand_id
1 'polypeptide(L)'
;GVTIVFGSGATSATIPHGRQADQFRYFVKWGMTPAQALQTAFLPAARMLNYGWESQIGTIEKGKFADIIAVSGNPLEDVAEMERVRFVMKGGLVVRNELGAR
;
A
#
# COMPACT_ATOMS: atom_id res chain seq x y z
N GLY A 1 -14.61 15.61 4.85
CA GLY A 1 -13.16 15.70 5.08
C GLY A 1 -12.74 14.96 6.33
N VAL A 2 -13.19 13.71 6.51
CA VAL A 2 -12.69 12.82 7.56
C VAL A 2 -11.58 11.97 6.94
N THR A 3 -10.47 11.77 7.67
CA THR A 3 -9.37 10.92 7.21
C THR A 3 -9.83 9.47 7.13
N ILE A 4 -9.65 8.84 5.98
CA ILE A 4 -9.89 7.40 5.78
C ILE A 4 -8.53 6.71 5.69
N VAL A 5 -8.37 5.64 6.46
CA VAL A 5 -7.16 4.81 6.50
C VAL A 5 -7.48 3.42 5.95
N PHE A 6 -6.52 2.83 5.28
CA PHE A 6 -6.63 1.50 4.69
C PHE A 6 -6.82 0.43 5.77
N GLY A 7 -7.81 -0.43 5.58
CA GLY A 7 -8.02 -1.64 6.38
C GLY A 7 -8.87 -2.61 5.59
N SER A 8 -8.33 -3.80 5.29
CA SER A 8 -9.05 -4.80 4.47
C SER A 8 -9.97 -5.71 5.28
N GLY A 9 -9.85 -5.73 6.61
CA GLY A 9 -10.59 -6.65 7.47
C GLY A 9 -10.16 -8.12 7.34
N ALA A 10 -8.99 -8.40 6.77
CA ALA A 10 -8.49 -9.75 6.54
C ALA A 10 -8.33 -10.53 7.86
N THR A 11 -9.23 -11.49 8.09
CA THR A 11 -9.36 -12.21 9.38
C THR A 11 -9.89 -13.65 9.22
N SER A 12 -10.59 -13.97 8.13
CA SER A 12 -11.36 -15.22 7.97
C SER A 12 -11.22 -15.80 6.57
N ALA A 13 -11.76 -16.99 6.33
CA ALA A 13 -11.81 -17.57 4.98
C ALA A 13 -12.64 -16.71 3.99
N THR A 14 -13.62 -15.96 4.49
CA THR A 14 -14.46 -15.07 3.66
C THR A 14 -13.77 -13.74 3.35
N ILE A 15 -12.78 -13.33 4.16
CA ILE A 15 -11.91 -12.17 3.92
C ILE A 15 -10.45 -12.62 4.10
N PRO A 16 -9.89 -13.37 3.13
CA PRO A 16 -8.63 -14.09 3.33
C PRO A 16 -7.40 -13.18 3.27
N HIS A 17 -6.31 -13.66 3.88
CA HIS A 17 -4.98 -13.07 3.66
C HIS A 17 -4.53 -13.24 2.20
N GLY A 18 -3.72 -12.31 1.71
CA GLY A 18 -3.19 -12.30 0.34
C GLY A 18 -4.07 -11.55 -0.66
N ARG A 19 -5.28 -11.14 -0.24
CA ARG A 19 -6.22 -10.38 -1.08
C ARG A 19 -6.43 -8.94 -0.60
N GLN A 20 -5.58 -8.44 0.28
CA GLN A 20 -5.81 -7.13 0.92
C GLN A 20 -5.87 -5.99 -0.11
N ALA A 21 -5.06 -6.06 -1.17
CA ALA A 21 -5.01 -5.05 -2.22
C ALA A 21 -6.33 -4.87 -2.99
N ASP A 22 -7.24 -5.86 -2.98
CA ASP A 22 -8.57 -5.74 -3.57
C ASP A 22 -9.34 -4.51 -3.03
N GLN A 23 -9.06 -4.13 -1.77
CA GLN A 23 -9.67 -2.98 -1.10
C GLN A 23 -9.48 -1.67 -1.88
N PHE A 24 -8.37 -1.49 -2.59
CA PHE A 24 -8.14 -0.26 -3.37
C PHE A 24 -9.19 -0.09 -4.49
N ARG A 25 -9.59 -1.18 -5.14
CA ARG A 25 -10.64 -1.14 -6.17
C ARG A 25 -12.00 -0.79 -5.58
N TYR A 26 -12.29 -1.25 -4.37
CA TYR A 26 -13.51 -0.87 -3.67
C TYR A 26 -13.52 0.59 -3.28
N PHE A 27 -12.41 1.14 -2.79
CA PHE A 27 -12.30 2.58 -2.54
C PHE A 27 -12.56 3.42 -3.80
N VAL A 28 -11.99 3.03 -4.94
CA VAL A 28 -12.28 3.70 -6.21
C VAL A 28 -13.73 3.53 -6.64
N LYS A 29 -14.29 2.31 -6.53
CA LYS A 29 -15.72 2.03 -6.80
C LYS A 29 -16.66 2.87 -5.93
N TRP A 30 -16.25 3.20 -4.70
CA TRP A 30 -17.01 4.03 -3.77
C TRP A 30 -16.75 5.54 -3.92
N GLY A 31 -16.01 5.95 -4.94
CA GLY A 31 -15.89 7.35 -5.35
C GLY A 31 -14.56 8.03 -5.03
N MET A 32 -13.56 7.32 -4.50
CA MET A 32 -12.20 7.87 -4.42
C MET A 32 -11.52 7.88 -5.79
N THR A 33 -10.64 8.84 -6.02
CA THR A 33 -9.66 8.72 -7.12
C THR A 33 -8.62 7.63 -6.78
N PRO A 34 -7.92 7.05 -7.78
CA PRO A 34 -6.82 6.12 -7.51
C PRO A 34 -5.76 6.70 -6.57
N ALA A 35 -5.40 7.97 -6.74
CA ALA A 35 -4.48 8.67 -5.85
C ALA A 35 -5.00 8.73 -4.40
N GLN A 36 -6.28 9.07 -4.20
CA GLN A 36 -6.89 9.09 -2.87
C GLN A 36 -6.91 7.69 -2.24
N ALA A 37 -7.28 6.66 -3.01
CA ALA A 37 -7.30 5.28 -2.54
C ALA A 37 -5.91 4.82 -2.07
N LEU A 38 -4.87 5.07 -2.88
CA LEU A 38 -3.49 4.76 -2.53
C LEU A 38 -3.06 5.49 -1.25
N GLN A 39 -3.34 6.79 -1.14
CA GLN A 39 -2.97 7.59 0.03
C GLN A 39 -3.51 7.00 1.34
N THR A 40 -4.66 6.32 1.34
CA THR A 40 -5.20 5.69 2.57
C THR A 40 -4.23 4.68 3.21
N ALA A 41 -3.32 4.07 2.44
CA ALA A 41 -2.43 3.00 2.88
C ALA A 41 -1.02 3.45 3.30
N PHE A 42 -0.66 4.73 3.08
CA PHE A 42 0.70 5.23 3.29
C PHE A 42 0.80 6.15 4.51
N LEU A 43 1.13 7.43 4.31
CA LEU A 43 1.34 8.38 5.40
C LEU A 43 0.15 8.52 6.38
N PRO A 44 -1.12 8.60 5.93
CA PRO A 44 -2.28 8.55 6.84
C PRO A 44 -2.31 7.31 7.74
N ALA A 45 -1.96 6.14 7.21
CA ALA A 45 -1.89 4.91 7.98
C ALA A 45 -0.75 4.96 9.01
N ALA A 46 0.43 5.43 8.61
CA ALA A 46 1.56 5.61 9.52
C ALA A 46 1.22 6.54 10.70
N ARG A 47 0.55 7.66 10.43
CA ARG A 47 0.08 8.60 11.48
C ARG A 47 -0.93 7.96 12.42
N MET A 48 -1.74 7.01 11.94
CA MET A 48 -2.77 6.36 12.77
C MET A 48 -2.22 5.26 13.68
N LEU A 49 -1.06 4.66 13.37
CA LEU A 49 -0.45 3.59 14.17
C LEU A 49 0.14 4.07 15.52
N ASN A 50 0.00 5.37 15.85
CA ASN A 50 0.56 6.02 17.04
C ASN A 50 2.10 5.89 17.11
N TYR A 51 2.70 6.20 18.27
CA TYR A 51 4.14 6.03 18.55
C TYR A 51 5.12 6.72 17.59
N GLY A 52 4.67 7.74 16.84
CA GLY A 52 5.53 8.51 15.94
C GLY A 52 5.96 7.75 14.68
N TRP A 53 5.21 6.72 14.26
CA TRP A 53 5.53 5.92 13.07
C TRP A 53 5.62 6.75 11.79
N GLU A 54 4.93 7.89 11.69
CA GLU A 54 5.02 8.81 10.57
C GLU A 54 6.43 9.39 10.34
N SER A 55 7.28 9.39 11.37
CA SER A 55 8.69 9.78 11.25
C SER A 55 9.59 8.66 10.70
N GLN A 56 9.08 7.42 10.65
CA GLN A 56 9.85 6.23 10.31
C GLN A 56 9.39 5.54 9.02
N ILE A 57 8.09 5.62 8.68
CA ILE A 57 7.48 4.93 7.52
C ILE A 57 6.42 5.80 6.82
N GLY A 58 5.87 5.30 5.72
CA GLY A 58 4.71 5.89 5.03
C GLY A 58 5.04 6.89 3.92
N THR A 59 6.30 7.26 3.73
CA THR A 59 6.80 8.08 2.61
C THR A 59 8.23 7.66 2.25
N ILE A 60 8.66 7.99 1.03
CA ILE A 60 10.04 7.78 0.58
C ILE A 60 10.84 9.07 0.87
N GLU A 61 11.49 9.11 2.03
CA GLU A 61 12.26 10.26 2.51
C GLU A 61 13.54 9.80 3.21
N LYS A 62 14.60 10.63 3.16
CA LYS A 62 15.86 10.33 3.85
C LYS A 62 15.64 10.17 5.36
N GLY A 63 16.21 9.11 5.93
CA GLY A 63 16.13 8.81 7.36
C GLY A 63 14.96 7.90 7.76
N LYS A 64 14.02 7.61 6.84
CA LYS A 64 12.96 6.62 7.04
C LYS A 64 13.44 5.22 6.66
N PHE A 65 12.71 4.20 7.11
CA PHE A 65 12.95 2.82 6.68
C PHE A 65 12.77 2.71 5.16
N ALA A 66 13.64 1.91 4.54
CA ALA A 66 13.50 1.54 3.14
C ALA A 66 12.43 0.43 3.00
N ASP A 67 11.18 0.82 3.24
CA ASP A 67 9.97 0.02 3.04
C ASP A 67 9.34 0.42 1.71
N ILE A 68 9.63 -0.34 0.65
CA ILE A 68 9.31 0.02 -0.73
C ILE A 68 8.61 -1.15 -1.41
N ILE A 69 7.54 -0.86 -2.14
CA ILE A 69 6.91 -1.78 -3.07
C ILE A 69 6.97 -1.22 -4.49
N ALA A 70 6.96 -2.09 -5.50
CA ALA A 70 6.78 -1.67 -6.88
C ALA A 70 5.86 -2.62 -7.65
N VAL A 71 5.15 -2.02 -8.59
CA VAL A 71 4.25 -2.64 -9.57
C VAL A 71 4.80 -2.38 -10.97
N SER A 72 4.33 -3.11 -11.98
CA SER A 72 4.84 -2.95 -13.35
C SER A 72 4.15 -1.84 -14.13
N GLY A 73 2.86 -1.57 -13.82
CA GLY A 73 2.08 -0.50 -14.44
C GLY A 73 1.98 0.76 -13.56
N ASN A 74 1.17 1.72 -14.03
CA ASN A 74 0.88 2.95 -13.30
C ASN A 74 -0.40 2.77 -12.44
N PRO A 75 -0.29 2.71 -11.10
CA PRO A 75 -1.45 2.51 -10.23
C PRO A 75 -2.38 3.73 -10.14
N LEU A 76 -1.98 4.88 -10.69
CA LEU A 76 -2.83 6.05 -10.83
C LEU A 76 -3.78 5.96 -12.05
N GLU A 77 -3.43 5.12 -13.03
CA GLU A 77 -4.26 4.83 -14.20
C GLU A 77 -5.08 3.56 -14.01
N ASP A 78 -4.48 2.50 -13.44
CA ASP A 78 -5.16 1.27 -13.03
C ASP A 78 -4.81 0.89 -11.59
N VAL A 79 -5.73 1.16 -10.66
CA VAL A 79 -5.54 0.85 -9.23
C VAL A 79 -5.41 -0.66 -8.96
N ALA A 80 -5.86 -1.52 -9.88
CA ALA A 80 -5.70 -2.97 -9.75
C ALA A 80 -4.24 -3.41 -9.87
N GLU A 81 -3.32 -2.55 -10.33
CA GLU A 81 -1.88 -2.83 -10.29
C GLU A 81 -1.38 -3.14 -8.87
N MET A 82 -2.05 -2.61 -7.84
CA MET A 82 -1.72 -2.93 -6.44
C MET A 82 -1.96 -4.40 -6.06
N GLU A 83 -2.79 -5.14 -6.81
CA GLU A 83 -2.94 -6.59 -6.65
C GLU A 83 -1.75 -7.37 -7.26
N ARG A 84 -0.91 -6.69 -8.06
CA ARG A 84 0.18 -7.27 -8.86
C ARG A 84 1.54 -6.69 -8.46
N VAL A 85 1.74 -6.36 -7.19
CA VAL A 85 3.05 -5.98 -6.64
C VAL A 85 4.09 -7.04 -7.01
N ARG A 86 5.21 -6.63 -7.58
CA ARG A 86 6.29 -7.51 -8.07
C ARG A 86 7.61 -7.31 -7.34
N PHE A 87 7.71 -6.24 -6.57
CA PHE A 87 8.88 -5.93 -5.76
C PHE A 87 8.44 -5.55 -4.36
N VAL A 88 9.13 -6.09 -3.35
CA VAL A 88 8.93 -5.74 -1.95
C VAL A 88 10.30 -5.66 -1.28
N MET A 89 10.56 -4.53 -0.64
CA MET A 89 11.69 -4.27 0.24
C MET A 89 11.14 -3.89 1.62
N LYS A 90 11.72 -4.44 2.68
CA LYS A 90 11.39 -4.13 4.06
C LYS A 90 12.67 -3.79 4.83
N GLY A 91 12.75 -2.59 5.39
CA GLY A 91 13.90 -2.11 6.15
C GLY A 91 15.21 -2.18 5.37
N GLY A 92 15.17 -2.05 4.04
CA GLY A 92 16.35 -2.17 3.16
C GLY A 92 16.62 -3.59 2.65
N LEU A 93 15.95 -4.62 3.18
CA LEU A 93 16.08 -5.99 2.70
C LEU A 93 15.04 -6.27 1.61
N VAL A 94 15.51 -6.70 0.43
CA VAL A 94 14.63 -7.15 -0.66
C VAL A 94 14.08 -8.52 -0.32
N VAL A 95 12.75 -8.61 -0.13
CA VAL A 95 12.05 -9.87 0.18
C VAL A 95 11.37 -10.48 -1.05
N ARG A 96 11.12 -9.68 -2.09
CA ARG A 96 10.57 -10.12 -3.38
C ARG A 96 11.13 -9.24 -4.49
N ASN A 97 11.61 -9.85 -5.58
CA ASN A 97 12.03 -9.13 -6.79
C ASN A 97 11.76 -9.96 -8.04
N GLU A 98 10.63 -9.67 -8.70
CA GLU A 98 10.24 -10.27 -9.97
C GLU A 98 10.41 -9.28 -11.14
N LEU A 99 10.90 -8.07 -10.89
CA LEU A 99 11.17 -7.05 -11.91
C LEU A 99 12.55 -7.22 -12.55
N GLY A 100 13.48 -7.90 -11.88
CA GLY A 100 14.83 -8.17 -12.36
C GLY A 100 14.98 -9.40 -13.25
N ALA A 101 13.92 -10.19 -13.44
CA ALA A 101 13.94 -11.33 -14.35
C ALA A 101 13.73 -10.83 -15.80
N ARG A 102 14.84 -10.56 -16.49
CA ARG A 102 14.91 -10.56 -17.96
C ARG A 102 15.61 -11.82 -18.41
#